data_AF-A0A6J6ICX5-F1
#
_entry.id   AF-A0A6J6ICX5-F1
#
_cell.length_a   1.000
_cell.length_b   1.000
_cell.length_c   1.000
_cell.angle_alpha   90.00
_cell.angle_beta   90.00
_cell.angle_gamma   90.00
#
_symmetry.space_group_name_H-M   'P 1'
#
loop_
_entity.id
_entity.type
_entity.pdbx_description
1 polymer ?
#
loop_
_entity_poly.entity_id
_entity_poly.type
_entity_poly.pdbx_seq_one_letter_code
_entity_poly.pdbx_strand_id
1 'polypeptide(L)'
;MADHDNDNRRQVSNCEQALAEVYTFLDGELTAEKRVLIAGHLDSCNPCFEAFDFEAELRMVISTKARSDEVPETLRIRIAERLTILSAEIGLPDESDDGAPSAGA
;
A
#
# COMPACT_ATOMS: atom_id res chain seq x y z
N MET A 1 30.30 22.92 28.09
CA MET A 1 30.42 22.34 26.74
C MET A 1 29.20 21.46 26.56
N ALA A 2 28.35 21.86 25.61
CA ALA A 2 27.22 21.14 25.01
C ALA A 2 27.45 19.63 24.87
N ASP A 3 26.47 18.73 24.86
CA ASP A 3 25.03 18.75 25.12
C ASP A 3 24.65 17.27 25.38
N HIS A 4 23.46 17.02 25.92
CA HIS A 4 22.98 15.70 26.33
C HIS A 4 22.73 14.73 25.15
N ASP A 5 23.78 14.07 24.64
CA ASP A 5 23.72 13.09 23.53
C ASP A 5 23.13 11.71 23.89
N ASN A 6 22.21 11.60 24.86
CA ASN A 6 21.75 10.27 25.30
C ASN A 6 20.29 10.20 25.77
N ASP A 7 19.36 10.88 25.10
CA ASP A 7 17.92 10.77 25.37
C ASP A 7 17.07 10.46 24.13
N ASN A 8 17.63 9.69 23.19
CA ASN A 8 16.91 9.19 22.00
C ASN A 8 16.76 7.65 22.03
N ARG A 9 16.65 7.04 23.20
CA ARG A 9 16.82 5.57 23.35
C ARG A 9 15.60 4.78 23.83
N ARG A 10 14.41 5.38 23.96
CA ARG A 10 13.16 4.63 24.18
C ARG A 10 11.96 5.31 23.51
N GLN A 11 11.38 4.62 22.52
CA GLN A 11 10.06 4.81 21.90
C GLN A 11 9.88 5.86 20.78
N VAL A 12 10.47 5.63 19.61
CA VAL A 12 9.93 5.94 18.25
C VAL A 12 10.68 5.00 17.29
N SER A 13 10.08 4.44 16.22
CA SER A 13 10.75 3.47 15.33
C SER A 13 12.13 3.99 14.86
N ASN A 14 13.20 3.21 15.06
CA ASN A 14 14.55 3.61 14.68
C ASN A 14 14.65 3.86 13.15
N CYS A 15 15.54 4.76 12.70
CA CYS A 15 15.73 5.07 11.27
C CYS A 15 15.99 3.80 10.44
N GLU A 16 16.82 2.88 10.96
CA GLU A 16 17.10 1.59 10.32
C GLU A 16 15.84 0.74 10.13
N GLN A 17 14.94 0.75 11.11
CA GLN A 17 13.70 0.00 11.05
C GLN A 17 12.70 0.64 10.09
N ALA A 18 12.58 1.97 10.09
CA ALA A 18 11.73 2.69 9.15
C ALA A 18 12.18 2.46 7.71
N LEU A 19 13.49 2.50 7.45
CA LEU A 19 14.05 2.20 6.13
C LEU A 19 13.88 0.74 5.72
N ALA A 20 14.06 -0.20 6.65
CA ALA A 20 13.88 -1.64 6.36
C ALA A 20 12.41 -1.98 6.01
N GLU A 21 11.46 -1.27 6.59
CA GLU A 21 10.02 -1.51 6.41
C GLU A 21 9.38 -0.54 5.39
N VAL A 22 10.17 0.30 4.69
CA VAL A 22 9.65 1.36 3.80
C VAL A 22 8.81 0.78 2.64
N TYR A 23 9.25 -0.34 2.06
CA TYR A 23 8.51 -1.01 0.99
C TYR A 23 7.22 -1.66 1.52
N THR A 24 7.29 -2.38 2.64
CA THR A 24 6.11 -2.94 3.31
C THR A 24 5.08 -1.87 3.67
N PHE A 25 5.56 -0.69 4.09
CA PHE A 25 4.73 0.48 4.36
C PHE A 25 4.05 1.01 3.08
N LEU A 26 4.81 1.15 2.00
CA LEU A 26 4.32 1.58 0.68
C LEU A 26 3.30 0.60 0.09
N ASP A 27 3.52 -0.71 0.23
CA ASP A 27 2.60 -1.78 -0.21
C ASP A 27 1.37 -1.88 0.69
N GLY A 28 1.46 -1.28 1.88
CA GLY A 28 0.40 -1.25 2.85
C GLY A 28 0.19 -2.55 3.62
N GLU A 29 1.18 -3.44 3.60
CA GLU A 29 1.18 -4.75 4.23
C GLU A 29 1.59 -4.72 5.72
N LEU A 30 1.85 -3.53 6.26
CA LEU A 30 2.11 -3.37 7.69
C LEU A 30 0.85 -3.50 8.53
N THR A 31 1.03 -4.01 9.75
CA THR A 31 -0.01 -3.95 10.78
C THR A 31 -0.36 -2.49 11.10
N ALA A 32 -1.61 -2.25 11.53
CA ALA A 32 -2.07 -0.89 11.87
C ALA A 32 -1.15 -0.20 12.90
N GLU A 33 -0.70 -0.95 13.90
CA GLU A 33 0.24 -0.46 14.93
C GLU A 33 1.58 -0.03 14.34
N LYS A 34 2.21 -0.88 13.50
CA LYS A 34 3.48 -0.57 12.85
C LYS A 34 3.36 0.61 11.89
N ARG A 35 2.24 0.72 11.18
CA ARG A 35 1.98 1.83 10.25
C ARG A 35 1.99 3.17 10.98
N VAL A 36 1.32 3.27 12.14
CA VAL A 36 1.30 4.51 12.93
C VAL A 36 2.70 4.88 13.42
N LEU A 37 3.49 3.90 13.86
CA LEU A 37 4.86 4.14 14.33
C LEU A 37 5.78 4.66 13.22
N ILE A 38 5.76 4.01 12.05
CA ILE A 38 6.59 4.39 10.91
C ILE A 38 6.13 5.74 10.35
N ALA A 39 4.82 5.98 10.24
CA ALA A 39 4.30 7.28 9.80
C ALA A 39 4.78 8.41 10.72
N GLY A 40 4.67 8.25 12.04
CA GLY A 40 5.15 9.25 12.99
C GLY A 40 6.68 9.47 12.93
N HIS A 41 7.45 8.45 12.56
CA HIS A 41 8.88 8.61 12.32
C HIS A 41 9.17 9.37 11.02
N LEU A 42 8.48 9.05 9.92
CA LEU A 42 8.61 9.79 8.67
C LEU A 42 8.24 11.27 8.87
N ASP A 43 7.22 11.58 9.67
CA ASP A 43 6.82 12.96 9.98
C ASP A 43 7.86 13.73 10.81
N SER A 44 8.70 13.03 11.59
CA SER A 44 9.67 13.65 12.51
C SER A 44 11.12 13.55 12.03
N CYS A 45 11.42 12.73 11.03
CA CYS A 45 12.75 12.43 10.54
C CYS A 45 12.88 12.74 9.04
N ASN A 46 13.29 13.97 8.71
CA ASN A 46 13.49 14.43 7.34
C ASN A 46 14.31 13.48 6.44
N PRO A 47 15.46 12.91 6.85
CA PRO A 47 16.21 12.01 5.97
C PRO A 47 15.46 10.70 5.66
N CYS A 48 14.66 10.18 6.59
CA CYS A 48 13.82 9.01 6.32
C CYS A 48 12.62 9.38 5.44
N PHE A 49 12.05 10.58 5.60
CA PHE A 49 11.01 11.10 4.73
C PHE A 49 11.50 11.27 3.29
N GLU A 50 12.67 11.85 3.06
CA GLU A 50 13.26 12.00 1.72
C GLU A 50 13.47 10.65 1.02
N ALA A 51 13.93 9.64 1.76
CA ALA A 51 14.07 8.28 1.22
C ALA A 51 12.70 7.69 0.85
N PHE A 52 11.70 7.83 1.72
CA PHE A 52 10.33 7.39 1.44
C PHE A 52 9.73 8.10 0.22
N ASP A 53 9.88 9.41 0.12
CA ASP A 53 9.31 10.24 -0.95
C ASP A 53 9.88 9.83 -2.31
N PHE A 54 11.20 9.63 -2.39
CA PHE A 54 11.86 9.11 -3.58
C PHE A 54 11.31 7.74 -4.01
N GLU A 55 11.18 6.79 -3.06
CA GLU A 55 10.65 5.45 -3.36
C GLU A 55 9.18 5.51 -3.80
N ALA A 56 8.37 6.39 -3.21
CA ALA A 56 6.99 6.61 -3.61
C ALA A 56 6.89 7.18 -5.03
N GLU A 57 7.70 8.18 -5.37
CA GLU A 57 7.78 8.75 -6.71
C GLU A 57 8.24 7.71 -7.74
N LEU A 58 9.30 6.95 -7.41
CA LEU A 58 9.81 5.89 -8.27
C LEU A 58 8.72 4.84 -8.56
N ARG A 59 7.99 4.42 -7.53
CA ARG A 59 6.85 3.50 -7.67
C ARG A 59 5.77 4.06 -8.59
N MET A 60 5.43 5.34 -8.46
CA MET A 60 4.47 5.99 -9.35
C MET A 60 4.94 5.94 -10.81
N VAL A 61 6.21 6.27 -11.07
CA VAL A 61 6.79 6.23 -12.42
C VAL A 61 6.76 4.80 -12.99
N ILE A 62 7.21 3.81 -12.23
CA ILE A 62 7.18 2.40 -12.65
C ILE A 62 5.75 1.97 -12.97
N SER A 63 4.81 2.26 -12.07
CA SER A 63 3.41 1.88 -12.28
C SER A 63 2.79 2.54 -13.52
N THR A 64 3.17 3.78 -13.81
CA THR A 64 2.69 4.52 -14.98
C THR A 64 3.22 3.89 -16.27
N LYS A 65 4.50 3.54 -16.31
CA LYS A 65 5.13 2.90 -17.48
C LYS A 65 4.67 1.44 -17.65
N ALA A 66 4.48 0.70 -16.57
CA ALA A 66 3.95 -0.66 -16.65
C ALA A 66 2.49 -0.71 -17.14
N ARG A 67 1.70 0.34 -16.89
CA ARG A 67 0.31 0.44 -17.38
C ARG A 67 0.21 0.79 -18.87
N SER A 68 1.23 1.40 -19.47
CA SER A 68 1.20 1.72 -20.90
C SER A 68 1.40 0.49 -21.80
N ASP A 69 1.91 -0.61 -21.25
CA ASP A 69 1.98 -1.87 -21.97
C ASP A 69 0.61 -2.56 -21.91
N GLU A 70 -0.03 -2.70 -23.08
CA GLU A 70 -1.32 -3.38 -23.19
C GLU A 70 -1.17 -4.83 -22.70
N VAL A 71 -1.84 -5.16 -21.60
CA VAL A 71 -1.82 -6.54 -21.07
C VAL A 71 -2.40 -7.47 -22.13
N PRO A 72 -1.72 -8.57 -22.50
CA PRO A 72 -2.21 -9.50 -23.50
C PRO A 72 -3.60 -10.03 -23.16
N GLU A 73 -4.53 -9.96 -24.11
CA GLU A 73 -5.92 -10.36 -23.92
C GLU A 73 -6.04 -11.84 -23.51
N THR A 74 -5.15 -12.69 -24.02
CA THR A 74 -5.09 -14.11 -23.65
C THR A 74 -4.79 -14.32 -22.17
N LEU A 75 -4.03 -13.43 -21.51
CA LEU A 75 -3.79 -13.50 -20.08
C LEU A 75 -5.02 -13.02 -19.29
N ARG A 76 -5.70 -11.96 -19.76
CA ARG A 76 -6.93 -11.46 -19.11
C ARG A 76 -8.02 -12.52 -19.09
N ILE A 77 -8.28 -13.16 -20.23
CA ILE A 77 -9.27 -14.23 -20.36
C ILE A 77 -8.94 -15.38 -19.40
N ARG A 78 -7.69 -15.85 -19.39
CA ARG A 78 -7.26 -16.94 -18.49
C ARG A 78 -7.41 -16.59 -17.02
N ILE A 79 -7.12 -15.35 -16.62
CA ILE A 79 -7.29 -14.90 -15.22
C ILE A 79 -8.78 -14.86 -14.89
N ALA A 80 -9.62 -14.30 -15.75
CA ALA A 80 -11.06 -14.23 -15.54
C ALA A 80 -11.68 -15.62 -15.40
N GLU A 81 -11.33 -16.57 -16.27
CA GLU A 81 -11.79 -17.97 -16.17
C GLU A 81 -11.44 -18.60 -14.82
N ARG A 82 -10.20 -18.39 -14.34
CA ARG A 82 -9.76 -18.93 -13.05
C ARG A 82 -10.46 -18.28 -11.86
N LEU A 83 -10.71 -16.97 -11.92
CA LEU A 83 -11.48 -16.25 -10.89
C LEU A 83 -12.93 -16.74 -10.84
N THR A 84 -13.57 -16.97 -11.99
CA THR A 84 -14.94 -17.52 -12.04
C THR A 84 -15.01 -18.89 -11.38
N ILE A 85 -14.07 -19.80 -11.68
CA ILE A 85 -14.02 -21.13 -11.07
C ILE A 85 -13.87 -21.03 -9.54
N LEU A 86 -12.89 -20.23 -9.08
CA LEU A 86 -12.63 -20.04 -7.65
C LEU A 86 -13.84 -19.41 -6.94
N SER A 87 -14.51 -18.43 -7.55
CA SER A 87 -15.71 -17.81 -6.97
C SER A 87 -16.86 -18.80 -6.79
N ALA A 88 -17.04 -19.73 -7.74
CA ALA A 88 -18.03 -20.79 -7.66
C ALA A 88 -17.69 -21.84 -6.58
N GLU A 89 -16.41 -22.11 -6.34
CA GLU A 89 -15.95 -23.00 -5.26
C GLU A 89 -16.07 -22.37 -3.86
N ILE A 90 -15.87 -21.05 -3.76
CA ILE A 90 -15.90 -20.31 -2.49
C ILE A 90 -17.33 -19.88 -2.10
N GLY A 91 -18.28 -19.87 -3.05
CA GLY A 91 -19.69 -19.61 -2.78
C GLY A 91 -19.99 -18.16 -2.38
N LEU A 92 -19.27 -17.19 -2.96
CA LEU A 92 -19.59 -15.76 -2.76
C LEU A 92 -20.89 -15.42 -3.51
N PRO A 93 -21.89 -14.83 -2.85
CA PRO A 93 -23.11 -14.39 -3.53
C PRO A 93 -22.78 -13.24 -4.48
N ASP A 94 -23.28 -13.36 -5.71
CA ASP A 94 -23.30 -12.30 -6.71
C ASP A 94 -24.19 -11.16 -6.20
N GLU A 95 -23.59 -10.09 -5.67
CA GLU A 95 -24.32 -8.85 -5.38
C GLU A 95 -24.57 -8.10 -6.70
N SER A 96 -25.49 -8.63 -7.51
CA SER A 96 -26.22 -7.83 -8.49
C SER A 96 -27.25 -6.98 -7.74
N ASP A 97 -26.82 -5.78 -7.32
CA ASP A 97 -27.73 -4.70 -6.94
C ASP A 97 -28.44 -4.19 -8.21
N ASP A 98 -29.55 -4.84 -8.57
CA ASP A 98 -30.59 -4.28 -9.43
C ASP A 98 -31.32 -3.16 -8.65
N GLY A 99 -30.61 -2.07 -8.41
CA GLY A 99 -31.15 -0.83 -7.84
C GLY A 99 -32.00 -0.08 -8.86
N ALA A 100 -33.20 -0.60 -9.15
CA ALA A 100 -34.21 0.09 -9.95
C ALA A 100 -34.53 1.48 -9.36
N PRO A 101 -34.69 2.54 -10.18
CA PRO A 101 -35.08 3.85 -9.67
C PRO A 101 -36.54 3.80 -9.21
N SER A 102 -36.76 4.01 -7.92
CA SER A 102 -38.10 4.20 -7.37
C SER A 102 -38.66 5.55 -7.84
N ALA A 103 -39.66 5.47 -8.72
CA ALA A 103 -40.56 6.57 -9.00
C ALA A 103 -41.33 6.93 -7.72
N GLY A 104 -41.33 8.20 -7.34
CA GLY A 104 -42.05 8.68 -6.17
C GLY A 104 -42.29 10.19 -6.16
N ALA A 105 -43.53 10.56 -6.53
CA ALA A 105 -44.29 11.80 -6.28
C ALA A 105 -43.77 13.14 -6.82
#